data_AF-A0A3D4PVD5-F1
#
_entry.id   AF-A0A3D4PVD5-F1
#
_cell.length_a   1.000
_cell.length_b   1.000
_cell.length_c   1.000
_cell.angle_alpha   90.00
_cell.angle_beta   90.00
_cell.angle_gamma   90.00
#
_symmetry.space_group_name_H-M   'P 1'
#
loop_
_entity.id
_entity.type
_entity.pdbx_description
1 polymer ?
#
loop_
_entity_poly.entity_id
_entity_poly.type
_entity_poly.pdbx_seq_one_letter_code
_entity_poly.pdbx_strand_id
1 'polypeptide(L)'
;MISLSVAAGIALIELGLALTPGPNMMYLVSRSISQGWRAGMMSLSGTAVGFVVYMVMANLGLAAVFLVVPWLFITLKIAGAVYLLWLAYKTLRPGGKSLQRKPTWMRWQKWVTGTLLGAIGVKLAIDAPAPAVAP
;
A
#
# COMPACT_ATOMS: atom_id res chain seq x y z
N MET A 1 -28.08 3.54 -5.65
CA MET A 1 -27.68 2.52 -6.65
C MET A 1 -26.45 3.06 -7.37
N ILE A 2 -25.36 2.28 -7.45
CA ILE A 2 -24.16 2.72 -8.19
C ILE A 2 -24.52 2.71 -9.68
N SER A 3 -24.35 3.84 -10.37
CA SER A 3 -24.54 3.91 -11.82
C SER A 3 -23.54 2.99 -12.53
N LEU A 4 -23.95 2.31 -13.59
CA LEU A 4 -23.07 1.46 -14.40
C LEU A 4 -21.84 2.24 -14.91
N SER A 5 -22.01 3.53 -15.20
CA SER A 5 -20.91 4.42 -15.60
C SER A 5 -19.87 4.63 -14.50
N VAL A 6 -20.30 4.72 -13.24
CA VAL A 6 -19.40 4.85 -12.07
C VAL A 6 -18.69 3.54 -11.80
N ALA A 7 -19.41 2.41 -11.87
CA ALA A 7 -18.82 1.08 -11.71
C ALA A 7 -17.77 0.80 -12.79
N ALA A 8 -18.06 1.12 -14.05
CA ALA A 8 -17.12 0.99 -15.16
C ALA A 8 -15.89 1.90 -14.99
N GLY A 9 -16.08 3.14 -14.52
CA GLY A 9 -14.99 4.06 -14.22
C GLY A 9 -14.05 3.54 -13.13
N ILE A 10 -14.60 3.02 -12.03
CA ILE A 10 -13.81 2.41 -10.95
C ILE A 10 -13.04 1.19 -11.47
N ALA A 11 -13.70 0.29 -12.20
CA ALA A 11 -13.07 -0.91 -12.74
C ALA A 11 -11.90 -0.58 -13.69
N LEU A 12 -12.03 0.43 -14.54
CA LEU A 12 -10.95 0.86 -15.44
C LEU A 12 -9.74 1.43 -14.67
N ILE A 13 -9.99 2.23 -13.63
CA ILE A 13 -8.93 2.76 -12.76
C ILE A 13 -8.22 1.62 -12.03
N GLU A 14 -8.97 0.69 -11.44
CA GLU A 14 -8.42 -0.49 -10.75
C GLU A 14 -7.62 -1.38 -11.69
N LEU A 15 -8.08 -1.58 -12.94
CA LEU A 15 -7.34 -2.30 -13.96
C LEU A 15 -6.00 -1.62 -14.26
N GLY A 16 -5.99 -0.30 -14.43
CA GLY A 16 -4.76 0.47 -14.62
C GLY A 16 -3.78 0.36 -13.45
N LEU A 17 -4.29 0.37 -12.21
CA LEU A 17 -3.48 0.18 -11.00
C LEU A 17 -2.96 -1.26 -10.89
N ALA A 18 -3.77 -2.27 -11.23
CA ALA A 18 -3.38 -3.67 -11.21
C ALA A 18 -2.29 -3.99 -12.25
N LEU A 19 -2.34 -3.34 -13.41
CA LEU A 19 -1.33 -3.44 -14.47
C LEU A 19 -0.01 -2.75 -14.11
N THR A 20 0.01 -1.92 -13.07
CA THR A 20 1.20 -1.21 -12.59
C THR A 20 1.83 -2.03 -11.46
N PRO A 21 2.85 -2.86 -11.72
CA PRO A 21 3.30 -3.87 -10.77
C PRO A 21 3.93 -3.25 -9.51
N GLY A 22 3.14 -3.09 -8.46
CA GLY A 22 3.60 -2.58 -7.17
C GLY A 22 4.48 -3.57 -6.39
N PRO A 23 4.98 -3.20 -5.20
CA PRO A 23 5.79 -4.08 -4.35
C PRO A 23 5.10 -5.40 -3.99
N ASN A 24 3.79 -5.36 -3.73
CA ASN A 24 2.98 -6.55 -3.43
C ASN A 24 2.92 -7.51 -4.64
N MET A 25 2.65 -6.98 -5.83
CA MET A 25 2.64 -7.74 -7.08
C MET A 25 4.02 -8.33 -7.38
N MET A 26 5.11 -7.57 -7.19
CA MET A 26 6.47 -8.08 -7.38
C MET A 26 6.85 -9.16 -6.38
N TYR A 27 6.39 -9.06 -5.12
CA TYR A 27 6.55 -10.12 -4.14
C TYR A 27 5.82 -11.40 -4.59
N LEU A 28 4.56 -11.27 -5.01
CA LEU A 28 3.75 -12.38 -5.51
C LEU A 28 4.41 -13.07 -6.71
N VAL A 29 4.80 -12.29 -7.72
CA VAL A 29 5.48 -12.78 -8.94
C VAL A 29 6.81 -13.44 -8.58
N SER A 30 7.61 -12.82 -7.72
CA SER A 30 8.89 -13.38 -7.28
C SER A 30 8.71 -14.73 -6.58
N ARG A 31 7.71 -14.86 -5.70
CA ARG A 31 7.41 -16.12 -5.00
C ARG A 31 6.86 -17.17 -5.95
N SER A 32 5.95 -16.81 -6.86
CA SER A 32 5.43 -17.71 -7.88
C SER A 32 6.52 -18.27 -8.80
N ILE A 33 7.45 -17.42 -9.24
CA ILE A 33 8.56 -17.83 -10.11
C ILE A 33 9.59 -18.66 -9.35
N SER A 34 9.96 -18.25 -8.12
CA SER A 34 11.05 -18.89 -7.38
C SER A 34 10.64 -20.15 -6.62
N GLN A 35 9.35 -20.29 -6.27
CA GLN A 35 8.83 -21.34 -5.38
C GLN A 35 7.61 -22.07 -5.97
N GLY A 36 7.26 -21.78 -7.22
CA GLY A 36 6.17 -22.42 -7.94
C GLY A 36 4.78 -21.82 -7.66
N TRP A 37 3.81 -22.24 -8.46
CA TRP A 37 2.45 -21.68 -8.47
C TRP A 37 1.71 -21.80 -7.13
N ARG A 38 1.97 -22.88 -6.37
CA ARG A 38 1.36 -23.09 -5.04
C ARG A 38 1.78 -22.02 -4.03
N ALA A 39 3.07 -21.64 -4.03
CA ALA A 39 3.57 -20.57 -3.17
C ALA A 39 2.96 -19.21 -3.55
N GLY A 40 2.74 -18.98 -4.84
CA GLY A 40 1.98 -17.83 -5.36
C GLY A 40 0.55 -17.79 -4.84
N MET A 41 -0.18 -18.91 -4.91
CA MET A 41 -1.58 -19.00 -4.49
C MET A 41 -1.76 -18.83 -2.97
N MET A 42 -0.83 -19.35 -2.16
CA MET A 42 -0.80 -19.12 -0.71
C MET A 42 -0.55 -17.65 -0.38
N SER A 43 0.35 -16.99 -1.12
CA SER A 43 0.58 -15.56 -0.94
C SER A 43 -0.64 -14.73 -1.37
N LEU A 44 -1.30 -15.11 -2.47
CA LEU A 44 -2.48 -14.42 -2.98
C LEU A 44 -3.65 -14.51 -2.00
N SER A 45 -3.91 -15.71 -1.49
CA SER A 45 -4.95 -15.93 -0.48
C SER A 45 -4.67 -15.17 0.82
N GLY A 46 -3.41 -15.16 1.29
CA GLY A 46 -3.02 -14.33 2.43
C GLY A 46 -3.29 -12.84 2.22
N THR A 47 -2.94 -12.31 1.05
CA THR A 47 -3.24 -10.91 0.70
C THR A 47 -4.75 -10.66 0.61
N ALA A 48 -5.52 -11.58 0.01
CA ALA A 48 -6.97 -11.46 -0.10
C ALA A 48 -7.66 -11.42 1.27
N VAL A 49 -7.26 -12.32 2.18
CA VAL A 49 -7.75 -12.31 3.58
C VAL A 49 -7.40 -10.99 4.27
N GLY A 50 -6.18 -10.50 4.11
CA GLY A 50 -5.78 -9.20 4.65
C GLY A 50 -6.65 -8.05 4.14
N PHE A 51 -6.99 -8.03 2.84
CA PHE A 51 -7.89 -7.03 2.27
C PHE A 51 -9.31 -7.13 2.84
N VAL A 52 -9.85 -8.34 2.98
CA VAL A 52 -11.18 -8.54 3.57
C VAL A 52 -11.22 -8.03 5.00
N VAL A 53 -10.23 -8.39 5.82
CA VAL A 53 -10.11 -7.93 7.21
C VAL A 53 -10.03 -6.41 7.28
N TYR A 54 -9.18 -5.79 6.46
CA TYR A 54 -9.07 -4.33 6.37
C TYR A 54 -10.39 -3.67 5.96
N MET A 55 -11.08 -4.19 4.95
CA MET A 55 -12.32 -3.64 4.44
C MET A 55 -13.45 -3.74 5.48
N VAL A 56 -13.51 -4.85 6.22
CA VAL A 56 -14.43 -5.01 7.35
C VAL A 56 -14.12 -4.01 8.45
N MET A 57 -12.86 -3.87 8.87
CA MET A 57 -12.47 -2.86 9.88
C MET A 57 -12.82 -1.44 9.44
N ALA A 58 -12.55 -1.10 8.17
CA ALA A 58 -12.88 0.21 7.62
C ALA A 58 -14.39 0.48 7.67
N ASN A 59 -15.22 -0.50 7.29
CA ASN A 59 -16.68 -0.41 7.37
C ASN A 59 -17.22 -0.34 8.80
N LEU A 60 -16.56 -1.02 9.76
CA LEU A 60 -16.90 -0.94 11.19
C LEU A 60 -16.49 0.39 11.83
N GLY A 61 -15.95 1.35 11.07
CA GLY A 61 -15.61 2.66 11.58
C GLY A 61 -14.23 2.74 12.21
N LEU A 62 -13.24 1.98 11.71
CA LEU A 62 -11.84 2.13 12.12
C LEU A 62 -11.38 3.61 12.12
N ALA A 63 -11.88 4.41 11.18
CA ALA A 63 -11.62 5.85 11.15
C ALA A 63 -12.18 6.58 12.40
N ALA A 64 -13.35 6.21 12.90
CA ALA A 64 -13.92 6.78 14.12
C ALA A 64 -13.09 6.41 15.36
N VAL A 65 -12.53 5.21 15.41
CA VAL A 65 -11.61 4.80 16.50
C VAL A 65 -10.38 5.71 16.56
N PHE A 66 -9.82 6.07 15.41
CA PHE A 66 -8.69 6.99 15.34
C PHE A 66 -9.03 8.43 15.76
N LEU A 67 -10.29 8.85 15.63
CA LEU A 67 -10.75 10.15 16.15
C LEU A 67 -10.91 10.14 17.67
N VAL A 68 -11.39 9.03 18.24
CA VAL A 68 -11.58 8.88 19.70
C VAL A 68 -10.24 8.69 20.43
N VAL A 69 -9.27 7.99 19.81
CA VAL A 69 -7.95 7.74 20.39
C VAL A 69 -6.85 8.26 19.45
N PRO A 70 -6.53 9.57 19.47
CA PRO A 70 -5.53 10.17 18.58
C PRO A 70 -4.14 9.54 18.70
N TRP A 71 -3.77 9.10 19.90
CA TRP A 71 -2.49 8.44 20.16
C TRP A 71 -2.30 7.13 19.39
N LEU A 72 -3.39 6.39 19.12
CA LEU A 72 -3.34 5.14 18.36
C LEU A 72 -2.92 5.43 16.91
N PHE A 73 -3.49 6.47 16.31
CA PHE A 73 -3.17 6.88 14.95
C PHE A 73 -1.72 7.37 14.83
N ILE A 74 -1.24 8.18 15.79
CA ILE A 74 0.14 8.66 15.83
C ILE A 74 1.11 7.49 15.98
N THR A 75 0.84 6.59 16.91
CA THR A 75 1.67 5.40 17.15
C THR A 75 1.77 4.54 15.89
N LEU A 76 0.65 4.31 15.22
CA LEU A 76 0.61 3.54 13.97
C LEU A 76 1.42 4.21 12.86
N LYS A 77 1.34 5.55 12.72
CA LYS A 77 2.15 6.31 11.76
C LYS A 77 3.65 6.19 12.05
N ILE A 78 4.05 6.36 13.30
CA ILE A 78 5.47 6.26 13.71
C ILE A 78 5.97 4.83 13.51
N ALA A 79 5.21 3.82 13.95
CA ALA A 79 5.55 2.42 13.77
C ALA A 79 5.73 2.06 12.29
N GLY A 80 4.83 2.54 11.42
CA GLY A 80 4.96 2.37 9.97
C GLY A 80 6.22 3.02 9.40
N ALA A 81 6.52 4.26 9.81
CA ALA A 81 7.73 4.97 9.37
C ALA A 81 9.01 4.24 9.80
N VAL A 82 9.09 3.82 11.08
CA VAL A 82 10.21 3.04 11.61
C VAL A 82 10.37 1.71 10.87
N TYR A 83 9.27 1.01 10.59
CA TYR A 83 9.30 -0.23 9.84
C TYR A 83 9.85 -0.06 8.42
N LEU A 84 9.46 1.02 7.72
CA LEU A 84 9.98 1.33 6.39
C LEU A 84 11.47 1.70 6.42
N LEU A 85 11.92 2.47 7.42
CA LEU A 85 13.34 2.76 7.62
C LEU A 85 14.15 1.48 7.87
N TRP A 86 13.62 0.58 8.70
CA TRP A 86 14.23 -0.72 8.96
C TRP A 86 14.32 -1.56 7.68
N LEU A 87 13.27 -1.59 6.84
CA LEU A 87 13.28 -2.31 5.57
C LEU A 87 14.28 -1.71 4.56
N ALA A 88 14.39 -0.38 4.52
CA ALA A 88 15.37 0.32 3.70
C ALA A 88 16.80 -0.06 4.12
N TYR A 89 17.11 -0.01 5.42
CA TYR A 89 18.39 -0.44 5.97
C TYR A 89 18.71 -1.90 5.62
N LYS A 90 17.75 -2.81 5.80
CA LYS A 90 17.89 -4.24 5.47
C LYS A 90 18.17 -4.49 3.98
N THR A 91 17.70 -3.60 3.10
CA THR A 91 17.89 -3.70 1.65
C THR A 91 19.23 -3.12 1.20
N LEU A 92 19.73 -2.08 1.89
CA LEU A 92 20.97 -1.38 1.55
C LEU A 92 22.23 -2.04 2.13
N ARG A 93 22.11 -2.85 3.19
CA ARG A 93 23.27 -3.53 3.77
C ARG A 93 23.93 -4.53 2.80
N PRO A 94 25.27 -4.69 2.83
CA PRO A 94 25.99 -5.69 2.04
C PRO A 94 25.41 -7.10 2.28
N GLY A 95 25.06 -7.81 1.21
CA GLY A 95 24.38 -9.12 1.29
C GLY A 95 22.84 -9.06 1.34
N GLY A 96 22.24 -7.87 1.25
CA GLY A 96 20.80 -7.71 1.01
C GLY A 96 20.39 -8.38 -0.31
N LYS A 97 19.42 -9.31 -0.24
CA LYS A 97 18.85 -9.95 -1.43
C LYS A 97 17.99 -8.94 -2.21
N SER A 98 18.61 -8.16 -3.09
CA SER A 98 17.88 -7.34 -4.05
C SER A 98 17.43 -8.22 -5.23
N LEU A 99 16.18 -8.06 -5.67
CA LEU A 99 15.68 -8.67 -6.90
C LEU A 99 16.60 -8.23 -8.07
N GLN A 100 17.45 -9.14 -8.54
CA GLN A 100 18.51 -8.84 -9.52
C GLN A 100 17.97 -8.51 -10.92
N ARG A 101 16.74 -8.92 -11.25
CA ARG A 101 16.07 -8.55 -12.49
C ARG A 101 15.11 -7.39 -12.22
N LYS A 102 15.57 -6.15 -12.46
CA LYS A 102 14.70 -4.96 -12.47
C LYS A 102 14.33 -4.66 -13.92
N PRO A 103 13.12 -5.00 -14.41
CA PRO A 103 12.69 -4.56 -15.74
C PRO A 103 12.80 -3.04 -15.87
N THR A 104 13.22 -2.54 -17.03
CA THR A 104 13.49 -1.12 -17.28
C THR A 104 12.26 -0.23 -17.06
N TRP A 105 11.05 -0.75 -17.31
CA TRP A 105 9.77 -0.08 -17.02
C TRP A 105 9.63 0.28 -15.51
N MET A 106 10.16 -0.53 -14.58
CA MET A 106 10.10 -0.18 -13.15
C MET A 106 10.78 1.15 -12.80
N ARG A 107 11.71 1.67 -13.63
CA ARG A 107 12.31 2.99 -13.40
C ARG A 107 11.29 4.11 -13.58
N TRP A 108 10.52 4.04 -14.68
CA TRP A 108 9.49 5.03 -14.99
C TRP A 108 8.32 4.94 -14.00
N GLN A 109 7.90 3.71 -13.68
CA GLN A 109 6.87 3.46 -12.68
C GLN A 109 7.25 3.99 -11.28
N LYS A 110 8.50 3.79 -10.84
CA LYS A 110 8.97 4.32 -9.54
C LYS A 110 8.92 5.83 -9.50
N TRP A 111 9.31 6.48 -10.59
CA TRP A 111 9.20 7.92 -10.73
C TRP A 111 7.74 8.36 -10.64
N VAL A 112 6.86 7.83 -11.49
CA VAL A 112 5.42 8.19 -11.50
C VAL A 112 4.75 7.93 -10.16
N THR A 113 4.95 6.75 -9.58
CA THR A 113 4.33 6.38 -8.29
C THR A 113 4.87 7.24 -7.15
N GLY A 114 6.18 7.52 -7.13
CA GLY A 114 6.81 8.37 -6.14
C GLY A 114 6.32 9.81 -6.22
N THR A 115 6.22 10.37 -7.42
CA THR A 115 5.70 11.73 -7.63
C THR A 115 4.23 11.84 -7.27
N LEU A 116 3.40 10.85 -7.66
CA LEU A 116 1.98 10.82 -7.31
C LEU A 116 1.78 10.69 -5.79
N LEU A 117 2.48 9.75 -5.14
CA LEU A 117 2.42 9.60 -3.68
C LEU A 117 2.94 10.84 -2.95
N GLY A 118 4.00 11.46 -3.47
CA GLY A 118 4.53 12.71 -2.94
C GLY A 118 3.52 13.85 -3.05
N ALA A 119 2.89 14.02 -4.23
CA ALA A 119 1.87 15.03 -4.46
C ALA A 119 0.61 14.80 -3.59
N ILE A 120 0.17 13.55 -3.46
CA ILE A 120 -0.93 13.17 -2.55
C ILE A 120 -0.53 13.46 -1.11
N GLY A 121 0.69 13.09 -0.69
CA GLY A 121 1.20 13.36 0.64
C GLY A 121 1.26 14.86 0.97
N VAL A 122 1.73 15.67 0.03
CA VAL A 122 1.73 17.14 0.16
C VAL A 122 0.32 17.68 0.26
N LYS A 123 -0.59 17.22 -0.62
CA LYS A 123 -2.00 17.61 -0.56
C LYS A 123 -2.63 17.25 0.78
N LEU A 124 -2.41 16.04 1.27
CA LEU A 124 -2.90 15.60 2.58
C LEU A 124 -2.29 16.37 3.75
N ALA A 125 -1.05 16.85 3.62
CA ALA A 125 -0.42 17.70 4.63
C ALA A 125 -1.02 19.11 4.65
N ILE A 126 -1.43 19.63 3.48
CA ILE A 126 -2.12 20.91 3.35
C ILE A 126 -3.57 20.80 3.84
N ASP A 127 -4.26 19.71 3.47
CA ASP A 127 -5.64 19.42 3.87
C ASP A 127 -5.75 18.84 5.30
N ALA A 128 -4.64 18.77 6.04
CA ALA A 128 -4.63 18.21 7.39
C ALA A 128 -5.54 19.05 8.30
N PRO A 129 -6.61 18.47 8.89
CA PRO A 129 -7.49 19.23 9.76
C PRO A 129 -6.72 19.77 10.97
N ALA A 130 -7.03 21.01 11.37
CA ALA A 130 -6.45 21.63 12.56
C ALA A 130 -6.59 20.67 13.77
N PRO A 131 -5.58 20.57 14.65
CA PRO A 131 -5.64 19.68 15.79
C PRO A 131 -6.90 19.99 16.59
N ALA A 132 -7.76 18.99 16.79
CA ALA A 132 -8.92 19.12 17.65
C ALA A 132 -8.43 19.47 19.05
N VAL A 133 -8.57 20.74 19.43
CA VAL A 133 -8.35 21.20 20.80
C VAL A 133 -9.40 20.50 21.64
N ALA A 134 -8.95 19.57 22.49
CA ALA A 134 -9.81 18.96 23.49
C ALA A 134 -10.31 20.06 24.46
N PRO A 135 -11.58 20.02 24.90
CA PRO A 135 -12.10 20.94 25.90
C PRO A 135 -11.41 20.77 27.26
#